data_AF-A0A9P6AT68-F1
#
_entry.id   AF-A0A9P6AT68-F1
#
_cell.length_a   1.000
_cell.length_b   1.000
_cell.length_c   1.000
_cell.angle_alpha   90.00
_cell.angle_beta   90.00
_cell.angle_gamma   90.00
#
_symmetry.space_group_name_H-M   'P 1'
#
loop_
_entity.id
_entity.type
_entity.pdbx_description
1 polymer ?
#
loop_
_entity_poly.entity_id
_entity_poly.type
_entity_poly.pdbx_seq_one_letter_code
_entity_poly.pdbx_strand_id
1 'polypeptide(L)'
;MNVIECPEFRALLLYLQENLTNDDIPGRTKIRSSILKMWQTEFLKLKSELEGSLGKVSFTADIWSDSRLRPFLAITAHWIQRLDNGSLSL
;
A
#
# COMPACT_ATOMS: atom_id res chain seq x y z
N MET A 1 -3.82 -9.92 16.54
CA MET A 1 -4.83 -8.92 16.95
C MET A 1 -5.64 -8.53 15.71
N ASN A 2 -6.97 -8.57 15.78
CA ASN A 2 -7.85 -8.15 14.69
C ASN A 2 -8.52 -6.84 15.07
N VAL A 3 -7.82 -5.73 14.82
CA VAL A 3 -8.19 -4.39 15.33
C VAL A 3 -9.58 -3.96 14.87
N ILE A 4 -9.99 -4.35 13.66
CA ILE A 4 -11.26 -3.95 13.04
C ILE A 4 -12.47 -4.63 13.70
N GLU A 5 -12.28 -5.82 14.26
CA GLU A 5 -13.34 -6.52 15.00
C GLU A 5 -13.32 -6.21 16.50
N CYS A 6 -12.41 -5.34 16.95
CA CYS A 6 -12.34 -4.88 18.32
C CYS A 6 -13.53 -3.97 18.62
N PRO A 7 -14.42 -4.32 19.56
CA PRO A 7 -15.61 -3.51 19.87
C PRO A 7 -15.27 -2.08 20.26
N GLU A 8 -14.20 -1.88 21.03
CA GLU A 8 -13.73 -0.57 21.51
C GLU A 8 -13.26 0.30 20.35
N PHE A 9 -12.57 -0.30 19.37
CA PHE A 9 -12.16 0.40 18.16
C PHE A 9 -13.37 0.80 17.31
N ARG A 10 -14.35 -0.08 17.12
CA ARG A 10 -15.58 0.24 16.40
C ARG A 10 -16.40 1.32 17.10
N ALA A 11 -16.50 1.25 18.43
CA ALA A 11 -17.17 2.28 19.23
C ALA A 11 -16.50 3.64 19.08
N LEU A 12 -15.17 3.70 19.04
CA LEU A 12 -14.43 4.92 18.74
C LEU A 12 -14.76 5.47 17.35
N LEU A 13 -14.83 4.62 16.32
CA LEU A 13 -15.18 5.06 14.97
C LEU A 13 -16.60 5.63 14.89
N LEU A 14 -17.57 4.96 15.52
CA LEU A 14 -18.97 5.41 15.59
C LEU A 14 -19.10 6.72 16.38
N TYR A 15 -18.28 6.90 17.42
CA TYR A 15 -18.23 8.16 18.17
C TYR A 15 -17.70 9.33 17.34
N LEU A 16 -16.70 9.08 16.47
CA LEU A 16 -16.07 10.12 15.65
C LEU A 16 -16.86 10.50 14.39
N GLN A 17 -17.87 9.71 14.00
CA GLN A 17 -18.67 9.93 12.80
C GLN A 17 -20.16 9.67 13.06
N GLU A 18 -20.92 10.76 13.25
CA GLU A 18 -22.34 10.72 13.62
C GLU A 18 -23.24 9.97 12.62
N ASN A 19 -22.87 9.95 11.34
CA ASN A 19 -23.64 9.27 10.28
C ASN A 19 -23.14 7.85 9.97
N LEU A 20 -22.08 7.39 10.64
CA LEU A 20 -21.52 6.07 10.42
C LEU A 20 -22.32 5.03 11.21
N THR A 21 -22.72 3.94 10.56
CA THR A 21 -23.32 2.78 11.23
C THR A 21 -22.33 1.63 11.30
N ASN A 22 -22.63 0.63 12.13
CA ASN A 22 -21.76 -0.53 12.25
C ASN A 22 -21.67 -1.36 10.94
N ASP A 23 -22.71 -1.31 10.10
CA ASP A 23 -22.75 -1.99 8.81
C ASP A 23 -21.87 -1.31 7.76
N ASP A 24 -21.58 -0.03 7.93
CA ASP A 24 -20.66 0.73 7.08
C ASP A 24 -19.19 0.38 7.36
N ILE A 25 -18.87 -0.14 8.56
CA ILE A 25 -17.52 -0.52 8.95
C ILE A 25 -17.17 -1.88 8.31
N PRO A 26 -16.23 -1.93 7.34
CA PRO A 26 -15.90 -3.16 6.66
C PRO A 26 -15.20 -4.11 7.63
N GLY A 27 -15.64 -5.38 7.68
CA GLY A 27 -14.92 -6.41 8.43
C GLY A 27 -13.53 -6.72 7.84
N ARG A 28 -12.70 -7.43 8.62
CA ARG A 28 -11.30 -7.76 8.26
C ARG A 28 -11.15 -8.33 6.85
N THR A 29 -12.01 -9.27 6.46
CA THR A 29 -11.95 -9.92 5.15
C THR A 29 -12.18 -8.91 4.02
N LYS A 30 -13.11 -7.98 4.21
CA LYS A 30 -13.43 -6.93 3.24
C LYS A 30 -12.31 -5.90 3.16
N ILE A 31 -11.70 -5.50 4.28
CA ILE A 31 -10.50 -4.64 4.26
C ILE A 31 -9.35 -5.32 3.53
N ARG A 32 -9.10 -6.60 3.81
CA ARG A 32 -8.05 -7.36 3.13
C ARG A 32 -8.28 -7.41 1.62
N SER A 33 -9.50 -7.70 1.17
CA SER A 33 -9.80 -7.74 -0.26
C SER A 33 -9.70 -6.36 -0.91
N SER A 34 -10.13 -5.29 -0.22
CA SER A 34 -9.95 -3.91 -0.68
C SER A 34 -8.48 -3.53 -0.84
N ILE A 35 -7.63 -3.85 0.15
CA ILE A 35 -6.18 -3.59 0.09
C ILE A 35 -5.55 -4.32 -1.10
N LEU A 36 -5.90 -5.60 -1.31
CA LEU A 36 -5.38 -6.37 -2.45
C LEU A 36 -5.83 -5.79 -3.79
N LYS A 37 -7.09 -5.33 -3.89
CA LYS A 37 -7.60 -4.69 -5.10
C LYS A 37 -6.88 -3.37 -5.38
N MET A 38 -6.70 -2.52 -4.36
CA MET A 38 -5.93 -1.28 -4.48
C MET A 38 -4.50 -1.56 -4.90
N TRP A 39 -3.85 -2.54 -4.27
CA TRP A 39 -2.50 -2.96 -4.64
C TRP A 39 -2.42 -3.41 -6.10
N GLN A 40 -3.40 -4.17 -6.61
CA GLN A 40 -3.41 -4.57 -8.02
C GLN A 40 -3.48 -3.36 -8.96
N THR A 41 -4.32 -2.37 -8.64
CA THR A 41 -4.42 -1.13 -9.41
C THR A 41 -3.10 -0.35 -9.40
N GLU A 42 -2.52 -0.13 -8.23
CA GLU A 42 -1.24 0.58 -8.10
C GLU A 42 -0.09 -0.19 -8.76
N PHE A 43 -0.11 -1.52 -8.71
CA PHE A 43 0.90 -2.35 -9.35
C PHE A 43 0.86 -2.25 -10.87
N LEU A 44 -0.34 -2.19 -11.47
CA LEU A 44 -0.48 -1.95 -12.91
C LEU A 44 -0.03 -0.54 -13.30
N LYS A 45 -0.36 0.46 -12.47
CA LYS A 45 0.12 1.84 -12.65
C LYS A 45 1.65 1.92 -12.61
N LEU A 46 2.27 1.33 -11.58
CA LEU A 46 3.72 1.26 -11.41
C LEU A 46 4.40 0.59 -12.62
N LYS A 47 3.84 -0.50 -13.15
CA LYS A 47 4.37 -1.14 -14.37
C LYS A 47 4.38 -0.18 -15.55
N SER A 48 3.28 0.52 -15.77
CA SER A 48 3.17 1.50 -16.86
C SER A 48 4.14 2.67 -16.68
N GLU A 49 4.36 3.12 -15.44
CA GLU A 49 5.35 4.17 -15.13
C GLU A 49 6.79 3.70 -15.40
N LEU A 50 7.12 2.46 -15.04
CA LEU A 50 8.43 1.87 -15.31
C LEU A 50 8.71 1.65 -16.80
N GLU A 51 7.69 1.30 -17.60
CA GLU A 51 7.78 1.26 -19.07
C GLU A 51 8.13 2.64 -19.65
N GLY A 52 7.70 3.72 -19.01
CA GLY A 52 8.01 5.11 -19.38
C GLY A 52 9.34 5.65 -18.83
N SER A 53 10.16 4.81 -18.18
CA SER A 53 11.41 5.27 -17.57
C SER A 53 12.42 5.77 -18.61
N LEU A 54 13.01 6.95 -18.35
CA LEU A 54 14.05 7.55 -19.18
C LEU A 54 15.43 7.02 -18.80
N GLY A 55 15.64 5.72 -19.01
CA GLY A 55 16.94 5.08 -18.85
C GLY A 55 16.94 3.92 -17.87
N LYS A 56 17.94 3.86 -16.99
CA LYS A 56 18.14 2.73 -16.09
C LYS A 56 17.22 2.86 -14.87
N VAL A 57 16.59 1.75 -14.50
CA VAL A 57 15.95 1.57 -13.20
C VAL A 57 17.00 1.04 -12.23
N SER A 58 17.20 1.72 -11.11
CA SER A 58 18.09 1.29 -10.04
C SER A 58 17.27 0.61 -8.94
N PHE A 59 17.82 -0.44 -8.32
CA PHE A 59 17.15 -1.16 -7.24
C PHE A 59 17.98 -1.10 -5.98
N THR A 60 17.33 -0.84 -4.85
CA THR A 60 17.89 -1.05 -3.51
C THR A 60 17.21 -2.28 -2.91
N ALA A 61 18.02 -3.16 -2.32
CA ALA A 61 17.54 -4.38 -1.68
C ALA A 61 17.96 -4.36 -0.22
N ASP A 62 16.99 -4.20 0.67
CA ASP A 62 17.21 -4.32 2.10
C ASP A 62 16.94 -5.76 2.51
N ILE A 63 17.96 -6.42 3.07
CA ILE A 63 17.88 -7.80 3.52
C ILE A 63 18.18 -7.83 5.01
N TRP A 64 17.28 -8.41 5.78
CA TRP A 64 17.46 -8.54 7.23
C TRP A 64 16.77 -9.79 7.73
N SER A 65 17.10 -10.18 8.96
CA SER A 65 16.39 -11.22 9.70
C SER A 65 15.87 -10.64 11.01
N ASP A 66 14.77 -11.19 11.53
CA ASP A 66 14.32 -10.85 12.88
C ASP A 66 15.04 -11.67 13.95
N SER A 67 14.68 -11.45 15.23
CA SER A 67 15.23 -12.21 16.37
C SER A 67 14.92 -13.71 16.34
N ARG A 68 14.01 -14.15 15.45
CA ARG A 68 13.67 -15.55 15.21
C ARG A 68 14.35 -16.10 13.95
N LEU A 69 15.33 -15.38 13.40
CA LEU A 69 16.07 -15.71 12.19
C LEU A 69 15.19 -15.90 10.96
N ARG A 70 14.01 -15.24 10.90
CA ARG A 70 13.17 -15.25 9.70
C ARG A 70 13.73 -14.25 8.70
N PRO A 71 14.03 -14.65 7.46
CA PRO A 71 14.60 -13.75 6.46
C PRO A 71 13.50 -12.85 5.86
N PHE A 72 13.85 -11.59 5.62
CA PHE A 72 13.04 -10.59 4.95
C PHE A 72 13.85 -9.95 3.82
N LEU A 73 13.15 -9.58 2.75
CA LEU A 73 13.69 -8.86 1.61
C LEU A 73 12.70 -7.76 1.23
N ALA A 74 13.15 -6.51 1.27
CA ALA A 74 12.47 -5.39 0.64
C ALA A 74 13.26 -4.95 -0.59
N ILE A 75 12.55 -4.72 -1.70
CA ILE A 75 13.14 -4.18 -2.93
C ILE A 75 12.43 -2.88 -3.26
N THR A 76 13.21 -1.81 -3.43
CA THR A 76 12.72 -0.50 -3.88
C THR A 76 13.35 -0.17 -5.23
N ALA A 77 12.53 0.24 -6.19
CA ALA A 77 12.99 0.72 -7.49
C ALA A 77 13.07 2.25 -7.48
N HIS A 78 14.10 2.80 -8.11
CA HIS A 78 14.29 4.23 -8.35
C HIS A 78 14.46 4.43 -9.85
N TRP A 79 13.68 5.34 -10.44
CA TRP A 79 13.72 5.64 -11.86
C TRP A 79 13.48 7.13 -12.11
N ILE A 80 13.80 7.60 -13.31
CA ILE A 80 13.47 8.95 -13.76
C ILE A 80 12.41 8.80 -14.84
N GLN A 81 11.35 9.60 -14.75
CA GLN A 81 10.30 9.68 -15.77
C GLN A 81 10.17 11.11 -16.26
N ARG A 82 9.83 11.28 -17.54
CA ARG A 82 9.40 12.58 -18.07
C ARG A 82 7.88 12.65 -18.05
N LEU A 83 7.38 13.70 -17.43
CA LEU A 83 5.97 14.05 -17.39
C LEU A 83 5.56 14.71 -18.71
N ASP A 84 4.26 14.75 -18.97
CA ASP A 84 3.68 15.31 -20.20
C ASP A 84 4.02 16.80 -20.41
N ASN A 85 4.27 17.53 -19.32
CA ASN A 85 4.70 18.93 -19.35
C ASN A 85 6.21 19.12 -19.63
N GLY A 86 6.93 18.03 -19.94
CA GLY A 86 8.37 18.03 -20.21
C GLY A 86 9.26 18.04 -18.96
N SER A 87 8.70 18.13 -17.76
CA SER A 87 9.45 18.07 -16.50
C SER A 87 9.89 16.64 -16.18
N LEU A 88 10.96 16.50 -15.39
CA LEU A 88 11.41 15.21 -14.88
C LEU A 88 10.86 14.98 -13.46
N SER A 89 10.39 13.76 -13.19
CA SER A 89 10.08 13.28 -11.85
C SER A 89 11.08 12.22 -11.41
N LEU A 90 11.46 12.28 -10.14
CA LEU A 90 12.20 11.25 -9.41
C LEU A 90 11.25 10.31 -8.68
#